data_AF-A0A4V2XNE5-F1
#
_entry.id   AF-A0A4V2XNE5-F1
#
_cell.length_a   1.000
_cell.length_b   1.000
_cell.length_c   1.000
_cell.angle_alpha   90.00
_cell.angle_beta   90.00
_cell.angle_gamma   90.00
#
_symmetry.space_group_name_H-M   'P 1'
#
loop_
_entity.id
_entity.type
_entity.pdbx_description
1 polymer ?
#
loop_
_entity_poly.entity_id
_entity_poly.type
_entity_poly.pdbx_seq_one_letter_code
_entity_poly.pdbx_strand_id
1 'polypeptide(L)'
;MSERDVEKDYTVAEFAAKLRRLADALEAGKPFRIQIAGERFTVPKNAQISVEHERSEDKEEVEFQLKWALADADEDPEDDDEV
;
A
#
# COMPACT_ATOMS: atom_id res chain seq x y z
N MET A 1 1.64 -4.69 -19.74
CA MET A 1 1.44 -5.25 -18.39
C MET A 1 -0.03 -5.63 -18.28
N SER A 2 -0.37 -6.81 -17.75
CA SER A 2 -1.78 -7.15 -17.51
C SER A 2 -2.31 -6.27 -16.38
N GLU A 3 -3.52 -5.75 -16.53
CA GLU A 3 -4.29 -5.25 -15.39
C GLU A 3 -4.42 -6.41 -14.40
N ARG A 4 -4.06 -6.15 -13.14
CA ARG A 4 -4.14 -7.12 -12.05
C ARG A 4 -5.06 -6.53 -11.00
N ASP A 5 -6.15 -7.25 -10.75
CA ASP A 5 -7.09 -6.93 -9.70
C ASP A 5 -7.11 -8.11 -8.72
N VAL A 6 -6.72 -7.86 -7.46
CA VAL A 6 -6.54 -8.91 -6.46
C VAL A 6 -7.10 -8.46 -5.11
N GLU A 7 -8.05 -9.21 -4.60
CA GLU A 7 -8.66 -9.04 -3.28
C GLU A 7 -8.53 -10.33 -2.47
N LYS A 8 -8.44 -10.21 -1.14
CA LYS A 8 -8.47 -11.34 -0.23
C LYS A 8 -8.99 -10.93 1.14
N ASP A 9 -9.95 -11.69 1.66
CA ASP A 9 -10.35 -11.61 3.06
C ASP A 9 -9.27 -12.12 4.01
N TYR A 10 -9.15 -11.47 5.17
CA TYR A 10 -8.19 -11.81 6.21
C TYR A 10 -8.89 -11.99 7.55
N THR A 11 -8.28 -12.77 8.43
CA THR A 11 -8.62 -12.72 9.85
C THR A 11 -8.23 -11.35 10.43
N VAL A 12 -8.87 -10.93 11.53
CA VAL A 12 -8.55 -9.66 12.22
C VAL A 12 -7.06 -9.56 12.57
N ALA A 13 -6.45 -10.65 13.01
CA ALA A 13 -5.04 -10.68 13.36
C ALA A 13 -4.12 -10.44 12.15
N GLU A 14 -4.40 -11.08 11.02
CA GLU A 14 -3.65 -10.90 9.77
C GLU A 14 -3.82 -9.48 9.21
N PHE A 15 -5.04 -8.96 9.23
CA PHE A 15 -5.33 -7.59 8.80
C PHE A 15 -4.60 -6.56 9.67
N ALA A 16 -4.73 -6.66 10.99
CA ALA A 16 -4.04 -5.77 11.93
C ALA A 16 -2.51 -5.86 11.81
N ALA A 17 -1.96 -7.05 11.55
CA ALA A 17 -0.52 -7.21 11.33
C ALA A 17 -0.04 -6.48 10.07
N LYS A 18 -0.84 -6.46 8.99
CA LYS A 18 -0.53 -5.67 7.79
C LYS A 18 -0.59 -4.17 8.06
N LEU A 19 -1.62 -3.70 8.77
CA LEU A 19 -1.76 -2.28 9.12
C LEU A 19 -0.58 -1.79 9.97
N ARG A 20 -0.14 -2.56 10.97
CA ARG A 20 1.03 -2.18 11.79
C ARG A 20 2.30 -2.07 10.95
N ARG A 21 2.57 -3.06 10.10
CA ARG A 21 3.74 -3.02 9.21
C ARG A 21 3.69 -1.87 8.20
N LEU A 22 2.49 -1.52 7.74
CA LEU A 22 2.28 -0.35 6.90
C LEU A 22 2.59 0.93 7.69
N ALA A 23 2.02 1.09 8.88
CA ALA A 23 2.28 2.22 9.75
C ALA A 23 3.78 2.39 10.04
N ASP A 24 4.47 1.32 10.44
CA ASP A 24 5.91 1.31 10.69
C ASP A 24 6.72 1.79 9.46
N ALA A 25 6.32 1.37 8.25
CA ALA A 25 7.00 1.75 7.01
C ALA A 25 6.76 3.23 6.66
N LEU A 26 5.52 3.71 6.80
CA LEU A 26 5.15 5.10 6.57
C LEU A 26 5.87 6.04 7.53
N GLU A 27 5.87 5.73 8.83
CA GLU A 27 6.55 6.52 9.87
C GLU A 27 8.08 6.53 9.68
N ALA A 28 8.65 5.43 9.15
CA ALA A 28 10.07 5.35 8.84
C ALA A 28 10.46 5.95 7.48
N GLY A 29 9.51 6.42 6.67
CA GLY A 29 9.77 6.92 5.32
C GLY A 29 10.30 5.86 4.35
N LYS A 30 9.95 4.58 4.57
CA LYS A 30 10.45 3.44 3.80
C LYS A 30 9.39 2.87 2.86
N PRO A 31 9.78 2.28 1.73
CA PRO A 31 8.86 1.49 0.91
C PRO A 31 8.24 0.34 1.71
N PHE A 32 6.98 0.02 1.44
CA PHE A 32 6.25 -1.04 2.12
C PHE A 32 6.02 -2.24 1.19
N ARG A 33 6.61 -3.39 1.53
CA ARG A 33 6.40 -4.64 0.77
C ARG A 33 5.25 -5.45 1.35
N ILE A 34 4.27 -5.76 0.52
CA ILE A 34 3.06 -6.51 0.89
C ILE A 34 2.78 -7.64 -0.09
N GLN A 35 2.05 -8.66 0.39
CA GLN A 35 1.52 -9.74 -0.41
C GLN A 35 -0.01 -9.81 -0.23
N ILE A 36 -0.77 -9.89 -1.32
CA ILE A 36 -2.24 -10.09 -1.33
C ILE A 36 -2.56 -11.20 -2.33
N ALA A 37 -3.40 -12.15 -1.92
CA ALA A 37 -3.79 -13.30 -2.75
C ALA A 37 -2.63 -14.10 -3.41
N GLY A 38 -1.41 -14.01 -2.87
CA GLY A 38 -0.20 -14.67 -3.42
C GLY A 38 0.69 -13.74 -4.26
N GLU A 39 0.17 -12.60 -4.69
CA GLU A 39 0.90 -11.58 -5.43
C GLU A 39 1.68 -10.66 -4.49
N ARG A 40 2.93 -10.35 -4.83
CA ARG A 40 3.80 -9.46 -4.05
C ARG A 40 4.01 -8.13 -4.76
N PHE A 41 4.00 -7.05 -4.00
CA PHE A 41 4.24 -5.70 -4.51
C PHE A 41 4.93 -4.83 -3.46
N THR A 42 5.56 -3.77 -3.95
CA THR A 42 6.20 -2.74 -3.14
C THR A 42 5.42 -1.46 -3.35
N VAL A 43 4.86 -0.92 -2.27
CA VAL A 43 4.31 0.43 -2.26
C VAL A 43 5.49 1.39 -2.07
N PRO A 44 5.68 2.38 -2.96
CA PRO A 44 6.80 3.30 -2.85
C PRO A 44 6.57 4.30 -1.70
N LYS A 45 7.65 4.86 -1.17
CA LYS A 45 7.61 5.79 -0.01
C LYS A 45 6.85 7.10 -0.31
N ASN A 46 6.73 7.47 -1.59
CA ASN A 46 6.07 8.68 -2.09
C ASN A 46 4.61 8.42 -2.53
N ALA A 47 4.05 7.24 -2.25
CA ALA A 47 2.64 6.97 -2.55
C ALA A 47 1.75 8.02 -1.87
N GLN A 48 0.75 8.50 -2.61
CA GLN A 48 -0.31 9.33 -2.06
C GLN A 48 -1.17 8.50 -1.13
N ILE A 49 -1.48 9.05 0.05
CA ILE A 49 -2.24 8.35 1.10
C ILE A 49 -3.56 9.09 1.32
N SER A 50 -4.66 8.35 1.31
CA SER A 50 -5.99 8.89 1.61
C SER A 50 -6.81 7.87 2.39
N VAL A 51 -7.82 8.36 3.11
CA VAL A 51 -8.88 7.53 3.69
C VAL A 51 -10.18 7.91 3.01
N GLU A 52 -10.84 6.94 2.39
CA GLU A 52 -12.11 7.11 1.68
C GLU A 52 -13.24 6.47 2.50
N HIS A 53 -14.41 7.09 2.48
CA HIS A 53 -15.65 6.55 3.02
C HIS A 53 -16.69 6.61 1.93
N GLU A 54 -17.30 5.47 1.64
CA GLU A 54 -18.37 5.34 0.66
C GLU A 54 -19.59 4.69 1.30
N ARG A 55 -20.78 5.16 0.91
CA ARG A 55 -22.04 4.61 1.38
C ARG A 55 -23.06 4.53 0.24
N SER A 56 -23.64 3.35 0.06
CA SER A 56 -24.72 3.04 -0.88
C SER A 56 -26.00 2.62 -0.13
N GLU A 57 -27.00 2.13 -0.87
CA GLU A 57 -28.24 1.60 -0.27
C GLU A 57 -28.01 0.31 0.55
N ASP A 58 -27.02 -0.50 0.15
CA ASP A 58 -26.75 -1.84 0.69
C ASP A 58 -25.36 -1.98 1.35
N LYS A 59 -24.48 -0.98 1.22
CA LYS A 59 -23.10 -1.04 1.72
C LYS A 59 -22.63 0.25 2.37
N GLU A 60 -21.67 0.09 3.27
CA GLU A 60 -20.93 1.17 3.90
C GLU A 60 -19.48 0.71 4.06
N GLU A 61 -18.56 1.46 3.48
CA GLU A 61 -17.18 1.03 3.28
C GLU A 61 -16.22 2.15 3.72
N VAL A 62 -15.10 1.75 4.34
CA VAL A 62 -13.98 2.65 4.67
C VAL A 62 -12.71 2.01 4.15
N GLU A 63 -11.98 2.76 3.33
CA GLU A 63 -10.74 2.30 2.71
C GLU A 63 -9.55 3.15 3.10
N PHE A 64 -8.45 2.49 3.46
CA PHE A 64 -7.14 3.12 3.57
C PHE A 64 -6.40 2.89 2.26
N GLN A 65 -6.24 3.95 1.49
CA GLN A 65 -5.76 3.87 0.12
C GLN A 65 -4.33 4.39 0.00
N LEU A 66 -3.54 3.68 -0.82
CA LEU A 66 -2.23 4.12 -1.27
C LEU A 66 -2.23 4.14 -2.80
N LYS A 67 -1.96 5.30 -3.41
CA LYS A 67 -2.00 5.50 -4.87
C LYS A 67 -0.65 6.03 -5.35
N TRP A 68 -0.13 5.48 -6.44
CA TRP A 68 1.14 5.91 -7.04
C TRP A 68 1.12 5.68 -8.54
N ALA A 69 1.89 6.48 -9.30
CA ALA A 69 2.12 6.20 -10.72
C ALA A 69 3.20 5.12 -10.86
N LEU A 70 3.07 4.25 -11.85
CA LEU A 70 4.08 3.21 -12.09
C LEU A 70 5.46 3.78 -12.46
N ALA A 71 5.50 4.97 -13.07
CA ALA A 71 6.75 5.65 -13.37
C ALA A 71 7.53 6.07 -12.10
N ASP A 72 6.82 6.37 -11.01
CA ASP A 72 7.41 6.80 -9.75
C ASP A 72 7.83 5.61 -8.86
N ALA A 73 7.51 4.38 -9.27
CA ALA A 73 7.82 3.16 -8.52
C ALA A 73 9.24 2.64 -8.75
N ASP A 74 9.89 3.08 -9.84
CA ASP A 74 11.25 2.70 -10.24
C ASP A 74 12.31 3.74 -9.85
N GLU A 75 11.93 4.85 -9.22
CA GLU A 75 12.88 5.79 -8.62
C GLU A 75 13.45 5.17 -7.33
N ASP A 76 14.48 4.32 -7.50
CA ASP A 76 15.44 4.07 -6.43
C ASP A 76 15.95 5.43 -5.95
N PRO A 77 16.01 5.69 -4.63
CA PRO A 77 16.79 6.83 -4.17
C PRO A 77 18.20 6.59 -4.67
N GLU A 78 18.68 7.47 -5.56
CA GLU A 78 20.12 7.62 -5.73
C GLU A 78 20.69 7.71 -4.30
N ASP A 79 21.56 6.76 -3.97
CA ASP A 79 22.45 6.88 -2.82
C ASP A 79 23.20 8.20 -3.03
N ASP A 80 22.65 9.29 -2.48
CA ASP A 80 23.34 10.56 -2.27
C ASP A 80 24.34 10.33 -1.12
N ASP A 81 25.22 9.36 -1.34
CA ASP A 81 26.48 9.13 -0.64
C ASP A 81 27.56 9.81 -1.53
N GLU A 82 27.39 11.11 -1.80
CA GLU A 82 28.49 11.95 -2.26
C GLU A 82 29.01 12.81 -1.10
N VAL A 83 30.11 12.29 -0.53
CA VAL A 83 31.27 12.93 0.15
C VAL A 83 31.12 13.63 1.51
#